data_AF-A0A924G037-F1
#
_entry.id   AF-A0A924G037-F1
#
_cell.length_a   1.000
_cell.length_b   1.000
_cell.length_c   1.000
_cell.angle_alpha   90.00
_cell.angle_beta   90.00
_cell.angle_gamma   90.00
#
_symmetry.space_group_name_H-M   'P 1'
#
loop_
_entity.id
_entity.type
_entity.pdbx_description
1 polymer ?
#
loop_
_entity_poly.entity_id
_entity_poly.type
_entity_poly.pdbx_seq_one_letter_code
_entity_poly.pdbx_strand_id
1 'polypeptide(L)'
;MRVVTIVRKVASRCYPNYLKAFEDGDGLFEKFKIDTPLRIAHFLAQALYETGRGTVLFENMNYKTPARLLEIFGVGHHSAAIRPDEVDHYLNNARALAERVYGLGNPKKARELGNTKPGDGYKYRGGGLLQTTGGTNYVTMGKLSGVDFYTNPDLIVSPEAALLPALNEWNQGKLNDLADKNEIRKITRAINGGYNGLSGRTDLFEEIWKIVGKGGVESIAWKAAEPSDETRALQESLNDLGAEPALVVDGKYGPATTEAVNGFQKQAAIPVDGNAGIVTDAALNLRLAN
;
A
#
# COMPACT_ATOMS: atom_id res chain seq x y z
N MET A 1 -17.46 -8.45 -14.26
CA MET A 1 -16.16 -9.06 -14.61
C MET A 1 -15.56 -9.60 -13.34
N ARG A 2 -15.04 -10.83 -13.33
CA ARG A 2 -14.48 -11.45 -12.11
C ARG A 2 -13.12 -10.86 -11.76
N VAL A 3 -12.79 -10.76 -10.47
CA VAL A 3 -11.50 -10.20 -10.02
C VAL A 3 -10.33 -11.03 -10.55
N VAL A 4 -10.44 -12.35 -10.51
CA VAL A 4 -9.42 -13.26 -11.03
C VAL A 4 -9.09 -13.03 -12.51
N THR A 5 -10.06 -12.59 -13.33
CA THR A 5 -9.82 -12.30 -14.75
C THR A 5 -8.85 -11.13 -14.93
N ILE A 6 -8.90 -10.14 -14.05
CA ILE A 6 -7.99 -8.99 -14.03
C ILE A 6 -6.61 -9.47 -13.59
N VAL A 7 -6.55 -10.21 -12.47
CA VAL A 7 -5.29 -10.73 -11.92
C VAL A 7 -4.55 -11.58 -12.95
N ARG A 8 -5.23 -12.47 -13.67
CA ARG A 8 -4.60 -13.29 -14.73
C ARG A 8 -3.97 -12.46 -15.86
N LYS A 9 -4.50 -11.26 -16.15
CA LYS A 9 -3.96 -10.36 -17.17
C LYS A 9 -2.71 -9.62 -16.69
N VAL A 10 -2.76 -9.07 -15.47
CA VAL A 10 -1.69 -8.20 -14.94
C VAL A 10 -0.65 -8.97 -14.13
N ALA A 11 -0.91 -10.21 -13.73
CA ALA A 11 -0.04 -11.01 -12.88
C ALA A 11 0.13 -12.43 -13.43
N SER A 12 0.69 -12.54 -14.64
CA SER A 12 0.83 -13.81 -15.37
C SER A 12 1.64 -14.89 -14.68
N ARG A 13 2.51 -14.50 -13.72
CA ARG A 13 3.34 -15.40 -12.91
C ARG A 13 2.84 -15.54 -11.47
N CYS A 14 1.66 -15.01 -11.16
CA CYS A 14 1.07 -15.08 -9.82
C CYS A 14 1.02 -16.53 -9.33
N TYR A 15 1.40 -16.75 -8.08
CA TYR A 15 1.45 -18.10 -7.55
C TYR A 15 0.06 -18.73 -7.45
N PRO A 16 -0.03 -20.08 -7.61
CA PRO A 16 -1.32 -20.77 -7.66
C PRO A 16 -2.21 -20.53 -6.45
N ASN A 17 -1.63 -20.38 -5.26
CA ASN A 17 -2.36 -20.11 -4.02
C ASN A 17 -3.08 -18.76 -4.06
N TYR A 18 -2.43 -17.68 -4.48
CA TYR A 18 -3.08 -16.39 -4.63
C TYR A 18 -4.08 -16.38 -5.80
N LEU A 19 -3.73 -16.99 -6.94
CA LEU A 19 -4.67 -17.12 -8.06
C LEU A 19 -5.95 -17.82 -7.63
N LYS A 20 -5.83 -18.90 -6.85
CA LYS A 20 -6.97 -19.64 -6.32
C LYS A 20 -7.77 -18.82 -5.31
N ALA A 21 -7.10 -18.06 -4.43
CA ALA A 21 -7.76 -17.13 -3.52
C ALA A 21 -8.61 -16.09 -4.28
N PHE A 22 -8.07 -15.46 -5.33
CA PHE A 22 -8.85 -14.52 -6.16
C PHE A 22 -9.96 -15.22 -6.96
N GLU A 23 -9.77 -16.48 -7.36
CA GLU A 23 -10.78 -17.27 -8.06
C GLU A 23 -11.97 -17.62 -7.17
N ASP A 24 -11.75 -17.90 -5.90
CA ASP A 24 -12.81 -18.27 -4.95
C ASP A 24 -13.35 -17.05 -4.16
N GLY A 25 -12.65 -15.91 -4.25
CA GLY A 25 -12.85 -14.74 -3.40
C GLY A 25 -13.93 -13.76 -3.84
N ASP A 26 -14.66 -13.97 -4.95
CA ASP A 26 -15.64 -12.99 -5.45
C ASP A 26 -16.67 -12.59 -4.37
N GLY A 27 -17.17 -13.57 -3.59
CA GLY A 27 -18.09 -13.31 -2.47
C GLY A 27 -17.48 -12.49 -1.33
N LEU A 28 -16.15 -12.54 -1.15
CA LEU A 28 -15.45 -11.68 -0.21
C LEU A 28 -15.39 -10.24 -0.73
N PHE A 29 -15.09 -10.02 -2.01
CA PHE A 29 -15.10 -8.67 -2.60
C PHE A 29 -16.48 -8.01 -2.45
N GLU A 30 -17.56 -8.76 -2.68
CA GLU A 30 -18.94 -8.29 -2.46
C GLU A 30 -19.24 -7.98 -0.98
N LYS A 31 -18.80 -8.84 -0.06
CA LYS A 31 -18.95 -8.64 1.39
C LYS A 31 -18.26 -7.36 1.86
N PHE A 32 -17.05 -7.10 1.35
CA PHE A 32 -16.24 -5.94 1.70
C PHE A 32 -16.53 -4.70 0.83
N LYS A 33 -17.53 -4.78 -0.06
CA LYS A 33 -17.96 -3.69 -0.95
C LYS A 33 -16.84 -3.14 -1.85
N ILE A 34 -15.93 -4.02 -2.26
CA ILE A 34 -14.90 -3.72 -3.25
C ILE A 34 -15.42 -4.19 -4.62
N ASP A 35 -16.50 -3.55 -5.06
CA ASP A 35 -17.35 -3.97 -6.19
C ASP A 35 -17.48 -2.92 -7.31
N THR A 36 -16.93 -1.72 -7.12
CA THR A 36 -16.81 -0.71 -8.18
C THR A 36 -15.48 -0.84 -8.93
N PRO A 37 -15.39 -0.40 -10.21
CA PRO A 37 -14.13 -0.41 -10.95
C PRO A 37 -12.98 0.31 -10.24
N LEU A 38 -13.25 1.46 -9.60
CA LEU A 38 -12.23 2.21 -8.86
C LEU A 38 -11.75 1.43 -7.63
N ARG A 39 -12.66 0.89 -6.81
CA ARG A 39 -12.30 0.11 -5.63
C ARG A 39 -11.49 -1.13 -5.99
N ILE A 40 -11.91 -1.88 -7.01
CA ILE A 40 -11.19 -3.06 -7.49
C ILE A 40 -9.79 -2.66 -8.00
N ALA A 41 -9.69 -1.59 -8.80
CA ALA A 41 -8.41 -1.14 -9.34
C ALA A 41 -7.44 -0.70 -8.23
N HIS A 42 -7.89 0.11 -7.27
CA HIS A 42 -7.05 0.54 -6.15
C HIS A 42 -6.63 -0.62 -5.25
N PHE A 43 -7.56 -1.50 -4.87
CA PHE A 43 -7.23 -2.66 -4.03
C PHE A 43 -6.19 -3.56 -4.70
N LEU A 44 -6.41 -3.94 -5.96
CA LEU A 44 -5.49 -4.80 -6.70
C LEU A 44 -4.14 -4.12 -6.94
N ALA A 45 -4.12 -2.81 -7.23
CA ALA A 45 -2.88 -2.07 -7.41
C ALA A 45 -2.00 -2.12 -6.16
N GLN A 46 -2.60 -1.99 -4.97
CA GLN A 46 -1.87 -2.12 -3.71
C GLN A 46 -1.41 -3.56 -3.48
N ALA A 47 -2.33 -4.52 -3.49
CA ALA A 47 -2.05 -5.92 -3.16
C ALA A 47 -1.03 -6.58 -4.11
N LEU A 48 -1.14 -6.31 -5.41
CA LEU A 48 -0.22 -6.85 -6.40
C LEU A 48 1.11 -6.09 -6.42
N TYR A 49 1.16 -4.82 -6.04
CA TYR A 49 2.45 -4.15 -5.88
C TYR A 49 3.22 -4.73 -4.69
N GLU A 50 2.57 -4.91 -3.53
CA GLU A 50 3.21 -5.50 -2.33
C GLU A 50 3.78 -6.89 -2.56
N THR A 51 3.13 -7.68 -3.41
CA THR A 51 3.49 -9.08 -3.63
C THR A 51 4.31 -9.32 -4.89
N GLY A 52 4.81 -8.27 -5.54
CA GLY A 52 5.54 -8.41 -6.81
C GLY A 52 4.70 -9.13 -7.87
N ARG A 53 3.45 -8.67 -8.06
CA ARG A 53 2.40 -9.27 -8.88
C ARG A 53 2.11 -10.73 -8.46
N GLY A 54 1.95 -10.95 -7.15
CA GLY A 54 1.59 -12.24 -6.58
C GLY A 54 2.69 -13.31 -6.61
N THR A 55 3.97 -12.91 -6.74
CA THR A 55 5.12 -13.82 -6.74
C THR A 55 5.88 -13.83 -5.41
N VAL A 56 5.43 -13.05 -4.42
CA VAL A 56 6.00 -12.99 -3.08
C VAL A 56 4.92 -13.38 -2.07
N LEU A 57 5.19 -14.46 -1.32
CA LEU A 57 4.32 -14.94 -0.25
C LEU A 57 4.71 -14.38 1.11
N PHE A 58 6.01 -14.42 1.38
CA PHE A 58 6.61 -13.93 2.61
C PHE A 58 7.82 -13.07 2.28
N GLU A 59 8.14 -12.14 3.16
CA GLU A 59 9.44 -11.49 3.16
C GLU A 59 10.54 -12.56 3.23
N ASN A 60 11.51 -12.47 2.32
CA ASN A 60 12.56 -13.48 2.16
C ASN A 60 13.54 -13.48 3.34
N MET A 61 13.89 -12.29 3.85
CA MET A 61 14.86 -12.09 4.94
C MET A 61 16.24 -12.73 4.68
N ASN A 62 16.55 -13.12 3.45
CA ASN A 62 17.80 -13.81 3.11
C ASN A 62 18.76 -12.91 2.32
N TYR A 63 19.88 -12.54 2.94
CA TYR A 63 20.88 -11.65 2.36
C TYR A 63 22.22 -12.37 2.15
N LYS A 64 22.85 -12.12 0.99
CA LYS A 64 24.08 -12.83 0.59
C LYS A 64 25.36 -12.04 0.79
N THR A 65 25.29 -10.72 0.83
CA THR A 65 26.47 -9.85 0.87
C THR A 65 26.47 -8.98 2.13
N PRO A 66 27.64 -8.82 2.79
CA PRO A 66 27.79 -7.90 3.91
C PRO A 66 27.33 -6.48 3.61
N ALA A 67 27.74 -5.95 2.44
CA ALA A 67 27.46 -4.58 2.05
C ALA A 67 25.95 -4.30 1.99
N ARG A 68 25.17 -5.16 1.35
CA ARG A 68 23.71 -4.97 1.23
C ARG A 68 23.01 -5.14 2.58
N LEU A 69 23.46 -6.07 3.41
CA LEU A 69 22.89 -6.29 4.73
C LEU A 69 23.12 -5.07 5.63
N LEU A 70 24.34 -4.53 5.67
CA LEU A 70 24.67 -3.35 6.48
C LEU A 70 24.03 -2.06 5.96
N GLU A 71 23.88 -1.92 4.63
CA GLU A 71 23.17 -0.79 4.03
C GLU A 71 21.72 -0.69 4.53
N ILE A 72 21.04 -1.82 4.68
CA ILE A 72 19.64 -1.85 5.12
C ILE A 72 19.53 -1.91 6.64
N PHE A 73 20.23 -2.86 7.28
CA PHE A 73 20.02 -3.19 8.69
C PHE A 73 21.11 -2.67 9.63
N GLY A 74 22.12 -1.99 9.09
CA GLY A 74 23.27 -1.52 9.85
C GLY A 74 22.92 -0.47 10.91
N VAL A 75 23.87 -0.22 11.81
CA VAL A 75 23.79 0.86 12.80
C VAL A 75 23.53 2.19 12.09
N GLY A 76 22.51 2.92 12.55
CA GLY A 76 22.09 4.20 11.95
C GLY A 76 21.11 4.06 10.77
N HIS A 77 20.90 2.86 10.23
CA HIS A 77 20.01 2.61 9.09
C HIS A 77 18.69 1.91 9.49
N HIS A 78 18.73 1.02 10.48
CA HIS A 78 17.55 0.30 10.96
C HIS A 78 17.59 0.05 12.47
N SER A 79 16.43 -0.18 13.08
CA SER A 79 16.31 -0.52 14.50
C SER A 79 17.02 -1.84 14.89
N ALA A 80 17.30 -2.69 13.91
CA ALA A 80 18.09 -3.91 14.08
C ALA A 80 19.57 -3.61 14.30
N ALA A 81 20.07 -2.43 13.90
CA ALA A 81 21.41 -1.91 14.18
C ALA A 81 22.52 -3.00 14.15
N ILE A 82 22.60 -3.74 13.05
CA ILE A 82 23.57 -4.81 12.86
C ILE A 82 24.96 -4.19 12.72
N ARG A 83 25.92 -4.69 13.49
CA ARG A 83 27.32 -4.25 13.41
C ARG A 83 28.11 -5.11 12.41
N PRO A 84 29.21 -4.58 11.83
CA PRO A 84 30.04 -5.35 10.90
C PRO A 84 30.55 -6.68 11.46
N ASP A 85 30.84 -6.77 12.76
CA ASP A 85 31.29 -8.00 13.44
C ASP A 85 30.21 -9.08 13.56
N GLU A 86 28.93 -8.74 13.36
CA GLU A 86 27.80 -9.66 13.49
C GLU A 86 27.31 -10.21 12.14
N VAL A 87 27.80 -9.66 11.03
CA VAL A 87 27.23 -9.89 9.68
C VAL A 87 27.20 -11.37 9.31
N ASP A 88 28.29 -12.09 9.55
CA ASP A 88 28.43 -13.50 9.15
C ASP A 88 27.38 -14.40 9.80
N HIS A 89 26.84 -14.02 10.97
CA HIS A 89 25.77 -14.75 11.63
C HIS A 89 24.43 -14.68 10.87
N TYR A 90 24.21 -13.59 10.12
CA TYR A 90 22.95 -13.29 9.44
C TYR A 90 22.97 -13.58 7.95
N LEU A 91 24.15 -13.69 7.33
CA LEU A 91 24.26 -14.02 5.90
C LEU A 91 23.71 -15.42 5.62
N ASN A 92 22.90 -15.50 4.56
CA ASN A 92 22.21 -16.72 4.15
C ASN A 92 21.36 -17.38 5.27
N ASN A 93 20.99 -16.61 6.31
CA ASN A 93 20.31 -17.10 7.49
C ASN A 93 19.07 -16.25 7.82
N ALA A 94 18.03 -16.42 7.02
CA ALA A 94 16.78 -15.68 7.14
C ALA A 94 16.12 -15.79 8.52
N ARG A 95 16.26 -16.95 9.20
CA ARG A 95 15.73 -17.13 10.55
C ARG A 95 16.45 -16.25 11.56
N ALA A 96 17.78 -16.31 11.59
CA ALA A 96 18.56 -15.47 12.50
C ALA A 96 18.35 -13.98 12.22
N LEU A 97 18.30 -13.57 10.94
CA LEU A 97 18.03 -12.18 10.60
C LEU A 97 16.64 -11.75 11.05
N ALA A 98 15.60 -12.56 10.81
CA ALA A 98 14.25 -12.23 11.27
C ALA A 98 14.13 -12.19 12.80
N GLU A 99 14.85 -13.05 13.53
CA GLU A 99 14.92 -12.94 14.99
C GLU A 99 15.63 -11.66 15.46
N ARG A 100 16.65 -11.19 14.73
CA ARG A 100 17.31 -9.91 15.02
C ARG A 100 16.45 -8.71 14.66
N VAL A 101 15.66 -8.78 13.59
CA VAL A 101 14.86 -7.65 13.10
C VAL A 101 13.53 -7.55 13.86
N TYR A 102 12.81 -8.66 14.01
CA TYR A 102 11.44 -8.71 14.54
C TYR A 102 11.30 -9.47 15.87
N GLY A 103 12.27 -10.31 16.22
CA GLY A 103 12.22 -11.19 17.39
C GLY A 103 12.95 -10.66 18.61
N LEU A 104 13.30 -11.58 19.52
CA LEU A 104 13.94 -11.24 20.80
C LEU A 104 15.34 -10.61 20.64
N GLY A 105 15.96 -10.72 19.46
CA GLY A 105 17.19 -10.00 19.12
C GLY A 105 17.00 -8.48 19.02
N ASN A 106 15.77 -7.98 18.95
CA ASN A 106 15.43 -6.57 19.05
C ASN A 106 14.26 -6.38 20.03
N PRO A 107 14.54 -6.30 21.35
CA PRO A 107 13.50 -6.35 22.38
C PRO A 107 12.44 -5.24 22.27
N LYS A 108 12.81 -4.06 21.76
CA LYS A 108 11.85 -2.97 21.54
C LYS A 108 10.88 -3.36 20.42
N LYS A 109 11.38 -3.78 19.27
CA LYS A 109 10.56 -4.19 18.12
C LYS A 109 9.73 -5.44 18.42
N ALA A 110 10.31 -6.43 19.10
CA ALA A 110 9.58 -7.62 19.52
C ALA A 110 8.34 -7.28 20.36
N ARG A 111 8.48 -6.38 21.34
CA ARG A 111 7.34 -5.92 22.15
C ARG A 111 6.28 -5.19 21.32
N GLU A 112 6.69 -4.31 20.41
CA GLU A 112 5.77 -3.62 19.48
C GLU A 112 4.98 -4.60 18.62
N LEU A 113 5.60 -5.68 18.17
CA LEU A 113 5.01 -6.69 17.29
C LEU A 113 4.27 -7.82 18.04
N GLY A 114 4.38 -7.89 19.37
CA GLY A 114 3.87 -9.01 20.17
C GLY A 114 4.63 -10.32 19.99
N ASN A 115 5.88 -10.25 19.55
CA ASN A 115 6.77 -11.40 19.42
C ASN A 115 7.45 -11.64 20.77
N THR A 116 7.05 -12.71 21.48
CA THR A 116 7.42 -12.93 22.89
C THR A 116 8.25 -14.19 23.10
N LYS A 117 8.33 -15.06 22.09
CA LYS A 117 9.03 -16.34 22.14
C LYS A 117 10.19 -16.37 21.14
N PRO A 118 11.26 -17.16 21.42
CA PRO A 118 12.28 -17.44 20.43
C PRO A 118 11.65 -18.02 19.15
N GLY A 119 12.02 -17.50 17.99
CA GLY A 119 11.48 -17.95 16.70
C GLY A 119 10.27 -17.17 16.21
N ASP A 120 9.65 -16.32 17.05
CA ASP A 120 8.49 -15.51 16.66
C ASP A 120 8.84 -14.49 15.56
N GLY A 121 10.07 -13.99 15.54
CA GLY A 121 10.52 -13.03 14.54
C GLY A 121 10.45 -13.59 13.11
N TYR A 122 10.87 -14.84 12.92
CA TYR A 122 10.71 -15.52 11.63
C TYR A 122 9.29 -16.06 11.42
N LYS A 123 8.67 -16.59 12.49
CA LYS A 123 7.33 -17.21 12.42
C LYS A 123 6.27 -16.20 11.96
N TYR A 124 6.33 -14.96 12.43
CA TYR A 124 5.40 -13.88 12.09
C TYR A 124 6.05 -12.79 11.24
N ARG A 125 7.01 -13.15 10.38
CA ARG A 125 7.55 -12.24 9.35
C ARG A 125 6.46 -11.81 8.37
N GLY A 126 6.73 -10.74 7.62
CA GLY A 126 5.78 -10.19 6.64
C GLY A 126 5.27 -11.26 5.66
N GLY A 127 3.95 -11.37 5.54
CA GLY A 127 3.31 -12.35 4.67
C GLY A 127 1.93 -11.92 4.18
N GLY A 128 1.50 -12.52 3.07
CA GLY A 128 0.19 -12.24 2.48
C GLY A 128 0.16 -10.99 1.58
N LEU A 129 -1.04 -10.68 1.08
CA LEU A 129 -1.26 -9.68 0.03
C LEU A 129 -0.94 -8.24 0.44
N LEU A 130 -1.05 -7.89 1.73
CA LEU A 130 -0.65 -6.58 2.28
C LEU A 130 0.39 -6.71 3.43
N GLN A 131 1.22 -7.77 3.41
CA GLN A 131 2.39 -7.93 4.29
C GLN A 131 2.09 -7.85 5.81
N THR A 132 1.14 -8.64 6.30
CA THR A 132 0.88 -8.79 7.75
C THR A 132 2.14 -9.26 8.47
N THR A 133 2.58 -8.50 9.49
CA THR A 133 3.83 -8.75 10.23
C THR A 133 3.61 -8.65 11.74
N GLY A 134 4.18 -9.57 12.52
CA GLY A 134 4.16 -9.57 13.99
C GLY A 134 3.01 -10.38 14.61
N GLY A 135 3.29 -11.08 15.70
CA GLY A 135 2.35 -11.97 16.38
C GLY A 135 1.02 -11.30 16.75
N THR A 136 1.06 -10.05 17.23
CA THR A 136 -0.16 -9.27 17.53
C THR A 136 -1.05 -9.08 16.31
N ASN A 137 -0.46 -8.82 15.14
CA ASN A 137 -1.21 -8.62 13.90
C ASN A 137 -1.77 -9.94 13.37
N TYR A 138 -1.03 -11.05 13.49
CA TYR A 138 -1.56 -12.37 13.15
C TYR A 138 -2.75 -12.75 14.05
N VAL A 139 -2.71 -12.46 15.36
CA VAL A 139 -3.85 -12.63 16.27
C VAL A 139 -5.04 -11.76 15.85
N THR A 140 -4.79 -10.48 15.57
CA THR A 140 -5.83 -9.51 15.18
C THR A 140 -6.52 -9.93 13.89
N MET A 141 -5.75 -10.20 12.84
CA MET A 141 -6.29 -10.67 11.56
C MET A 141 -7.01 -12.00 11.72
N GLY A 142 -6.54 -12.87 12.61
CA GLY A 142 -7.19 -14.14 12.87
C GLY A 142 -8.58 -14.00 13.48
N LYS A 143 -8.72 -13.10 14.46
CA LYS A 143 -10.02 -12.75 15.05
C LYS A 143 -10.99 -12.14 14.04
N LEU A 144 -10.51 -11.22 13.20
CA LEU A 144 -11.35 -10.56 12.18
C LEU A 144 -11.77 -11.53 11.06
N SER A 145 -10.91 -12.50 10.76
CA SER A 145 -11.11 -13.45 9.67
C SER A 145 -11.83 -14.73 10.10
N GLY A 146 -11.87 -15.03 11.40
CA GLY A 146 -12.32 -16.33 11.91
C GLY A 146 -11.34 -17.47 11.59
N VAL A 147 -10.05 -17.15 11.41
CA VAL A 147 -8.98 -18.09 11.02
C VAL A 147 -7.85 -18.00 12.04
N ASP A 148 -7.36 -19.11 12.57
CA ASP A 148 -6.25 -19.09 13.53
C ASP A 148 -4.88 -18.94 12.85
N PHE A 149 -4.53 -17.71 12.46
CA PHE A 149 -3.22 -17.37 11.91
C PHE A 149 -2.09 -17.39 12.97
N TYR A 150 -2.39 -17.28 14.26
CA TYR A 150 -1.33 -17.25 15.27
C TYR A 150 -0.74 -18.66 15.47
N THR A 151 -1.60 -19.68 15.57
CA THR A 151 -1.15 -21.06 15.64
C THR A 151 -0.67 -21.55 14.28
N ASN A 152 -1.33 -21.14 13.19
CA ASN A 152 -1.05 -21.57 11.81
C ASN A 152 -0.69 -20.39 10.90
N PRO A 153 0.50 -19.77 11.06
CA PRO A 153 0.88 -18.54 10.32
C PRO A 153 0.92 -18.71 8.81
N ASP A 154 1.21 -19.92 8.32
CA ASP A 154 1.26 -20.19 6.87
C ASP A 154 -0.11 -20.05 6.18
N LEU A 155 -1.22 -20.07 6.95
CA LEU A 155 -2.55 -19.81 6.41
C LEU A 155 -2.69 -18.38 5.84
N ILE A 156 -1.84 -17.43 6.24
CA ILE A 156 -1.84 -16.05 5.71
C ILE A 156 -1.62 -16.00 4.19
N VAL A 157 -1.06 -17.07 3.61
CA VAL A 157 -0.87 -17.24 2.17
C VAL A 157 -1.62 -18.43 1.59
N SER A 158 -2.49 -19.09 2.36
CA SER A 158 -3.31 -20.19 1.86
C SER A 158 -4.36 -19.69 0.86
N PRO A 159 -4.76 -20.50 -0.14
CA PRO A 159 -5.86 -20.16 -1.04
C PRO A 159 -7.14 -19.72 -0.30
N GLU A 160 -7.45 -20.38 0.81
CA GLU A 160 -8.70 -20.22 1.54
C GLU A 160 -8.74 -18.91 2.35
N ALA A 161 -7.58 -18.39 2.77
CA ALA A 161 -7.51 -17.29 3.72
C ALA A 161 -6.68 -16.08 3.28
N ALA A 162 -5.87 -16.17 2.22
CA ALA A 162 -4.92 -15.12 1.84
C ALA A 162 -5.54 -13.74 1.55
N LEU A 163 -6.81 -13.69 1.13
CA LEU A 163 -7.52 -12.43 0.91
C LEU A 163 -7.96 -11.74 2.21
N LEU A 164 -8.28 -12.51 3.24
CA LEU A 164 -8.97 -12.01 4.44
C LEU A 164 -8.15 -10.95 5.20
N PRO A 165 -6.83 -11.11 5.45
CA PRO A 165 -6.04 -10.08 6.12
C PRO A 165 -6.05 -8.76 5.34
N ALA A 166 -5.82 -8.83 4.02
CA ALA A 166 -5.76 -7.65 3.16
C ALA A 166 -7.11 -6.93 3.07
N LEU A 167 -8.22 -7.68 2.96
CA LEU A 167 -9.56 -7.11 2.94
C LEU A 167 -9.95 -6.48 4.28
N ASN A 168 -9.55 -7.08 5.40
CA ASN A 168 -9.78 -6.52 6.73
C ASN A 168 -8.98 -5.25 6.96
N GLU A 169 -7.71 -5.21 6.57
CA GLU A 169 -6.89 -4.00 6.64
C GLU A 169 -7.47 -2.87 5.79
N TRP A 170 -7.88 -3.19 4.55
CA TRP A 170 -8.57 -2.25 3.66
C TRP A 170 -9.83 -1.65 4.29
N ASN A 171 -10.65 -2.50 4.92
CA ASN A 171 -11.87 -2.09 5.57
C ASN A 171 -11.63 -1.25 6.83
N GLN A 172 -10.67 -1.64 7.67
CA GLN A 172 -10.28 -0.88 8.86
C GLN A 172 -9.76 0.52 8.51
N GLY A 173 -9.01 0.63 7.41
CA GLY A 173 -8.55 1.90 6.87
C GLY A 173 -9.62 2.74 6.18
N LYS A 174 -10.86 2.23 6.03
CA LYS A 174 -11.95 2.86 5.26
C LYS A 174 -11.51 3.22 3.83
N LEU A 175 -10.73 2.34 3.20
CA LEU A 175 -10.05 2.67 1.94
C LEU A 175 -11.00 2.70 0.73
N ASN A 176 -12.24 2.19 0.87
CA ASN A 176 -13.29 2.38 -0.14
C ASN A 176 -13.57 3.87 -0.37
N ASP A 177 -13.74 4.66 0.70
CA ASP A 177 -14.05 6.10 0.61
C ASP A 177 -12.96 6.87 -0.15
N LEU A 178 -11.71 6.46 0.04
CA LEU A 178 -10.57 7.03 -0.69
C LEU A 178 -10.52 6.54 -2.13
N ALA A 179 -10.82 5.27 -2.38
CA ALA A 179 -10.83 4.72 -3.73
C ALA A 179 -11.93 5.36 -4.59
N ASP A 180 -13.09 5.65 -4.02
CA ASP A 180 -14.20 6.32 -4.71
C ASP A 180 -13.82 7.75 -5.11
N LYS A 181 -12.95 8.42 -4.34
CA LYS A 181 -12.37 9.73 -4.68
C LYS A 181 -11.12 9.64 -5.56
N ASN A 182 -10.72 8.44 -5.97
CA ASN A 182 -9.50 8.14 -6.74
C ASN A 182 -8.18 8.57 -6.04
N GLU A 183 -8.13 8.46 -4.71
CA GLU A 183 -7.07 9.00 -3.86
C GLU A 183 -5.91 8.00 -3.62
N ILE A 184 -5.24 7.56 -4.69
CA ILE A 184 -4.20 6.51 -4.62
C ILE A 184 -3.07 6.85 -3.63
N ARG A 185 -2.75 8.13 -3.48
CA ARG A 185 -1.70 8.61 -2.58
C ARG A 185 -2.11 8.47 -1.11
N LYS A 186 -3.35 8.81 -0.77
CA LYS A 186 -3.89 8.63 0.60
C LYS A 186 -4.01 7.14 0.94
N ILE A 187 -4.45 6.32 -0.02
CA ILE A 187 -4.51 4.85 0.12
C ILE A 187 -3.10 4.28 0.38
N THR A 188 -2.12 4.68 -0.45
CA THR A 188 -0.74 4.21 -0.31
C THR A 188 -0.16 4.57 1.06
N ARG A 189 -0.37 5.82 1.51
CA ARG A 189 0.07 6.25 2.85
C ARG A 189 -0.62 5.48 3.97
N ALA A 190 -1.91 5.19 3.84
CA ALA A 190 -2.65 4.44 4.84
C ALA A 190 -2.11 3.01 5.01
N ILE A 191 -1.76 2.35 3.90
CA ILE A 191 -1.21 0.98 3.91
C ILE A 191 0.27 0.95 4.31
N ASN A 192 1.09 1.83 3.73
CA ASN A 192 2.56 1.77 3.87
C ASN A 192 3.13 2.70 4.96
N GLY A 193 2.31 3.54 5.58
CA GLY A 193 2.77 4.62 6.47
C GLY A 193 3.52 5.75 5.76
N GLY A 194 3.65 5.70 4.43
CA GLY A 194 4.40 6.63 3.60
C GLY A 194 4.14 6.42 2.11
N TYR A 195 4.98 6.99 1.25
CA TYR A 195 4.77 6.96 -0.22
C TYR A 195 5.73 6.03 -0.94
N ASN A 196 6.40 5.13 -0.21
CA ASN A 196 7.31 4.16 -0.80
C ASN A 196 6.54 3.28 -1.79
N GLY A 197 7.02 3.24 -3.03
CA GLY A 197 6.41 2.50 -4.11
C GLY A 197 5.17 3.15 -4.75
N LEU A 198 4.82 4.39 -4.41
CA LEU A 198 3.66 5.09 -4.98
C LEU A 198 3.64 5.05 -6.52
N SER A 199 4.77 5.34 -7.17
CA SER A 199 4.86 5.33 -8.64
C SER A 199 4.44 3.98 -9.24
N GLY A 200 4.98 2.88 -8.72
CA GLY A 200 4.64 1.55 -9.24
C GLY A 200 3.22 1.09 -8.88
N ARG A 201 2.64 1.59 -7.78
CA ARG A 201 1.21 1.39 -7.46
C ARG A 201 0.33 2.14 -8.46
N THR A 202 0.71 3.36 -8.83
CA THR A 202 0.03 4.15 -9.88
C THR A 202 0.10 3.45 -11.24
N ASP A 203 1.28 2.98 -11.65
CA ASP A 203 1.44 2.24 -12.91
C ASP A 203 0.53 1.01 -12.97
N LEU A 204 0.46 0.26 -11.87
CA LEU A 204 -0.38 -0.93 -11.78
C LEU A 204 -1.87 -0.59 -11.75
N PHE A 205 -2.25 0.49 -11.06
CA PHE A 205 -3.60 1.03 -11.10
C PHE A 205 -4.02 1.36 -12.53
N GLU A 206 -3.19 2.07 -13.30
CA GLU A 206 -3.50 2.44 -14.68
C GLU A 206 -3.61 1.20 -15.60
N GLU A 207 -2.76 0.20 -15.40
CA GLU A 207 -2.88 -1.09 -16.12
C GLU A 207 -4.20 -1.80 -15.82
N ILE A 208 -4.61 -1.85 -14.55
CA ILE A 208 -5.86 -2.47 -14.13
C ILE A 208 -7.06 -1.65 -14.60
N TRP A 209 -6.98 -0.32 -14.51
CA TRP A 209 -8.05 0.59 -14.92
C TRP A 209 -8.40 0.43 -16.40
N LYS A 210 -7.42 0.21 -17.27
CA LYS A 210 -7.66 -0.13 -18.70
C LYS A 210 -8.48 -1.41 -18.90
N ILE A 211 -8.56 -2.28 -17.89
CA ILE A 211 -9.32 -3.54 -17.93
C ILE A 211 -10.71 -3.34 -17.31
N VAL A 212 -10.83 -2.61 -16.20
CA VAL A 212 -12.07 -2.48 -15.40
C VAL A 212 -12.90 -1.24 -15.72
N GLY A 213 -12.25 -0.15 -16.17
CA GLY A 213 -12.91 1.06 -16.64
C GLY A 213 -13.62 0.75 -17.95
N LYS A 214 -14.95 0.86 -17.97
CA LYS A 214 -15.82 0.41 -19.08
C LYS A 214 -15.44 1.06 -20.42
N GLY A 215 -14.54 0.41 -21.17
CA GLY A 215 -14.44 0.39 -22.64
C GLY A 215 -14.30 1.72 -23.37
N GLY A 216 -13.13 2.36 -23.30
CA GLY A 216 -12.73 3.38 -24.27
C GLY A 216 -11.41 4.06 -23.93
N VAL A 217 -10.71 4.54 -24.97
CA VAL A 217 -9.43 5.31 -24.90
C VAL A 217 -9.57 6.58 -24.02
N GLU A 218 -10.79 6.96 -23.64
CA GLU A 218 -11.14 8.16 -22.86
C GLU A 218 -11.68 7.91 -21.44
N SER A 219 -11.72 6.66 -20.97
CA SER A 219 -12.04 6.34 -19.57
C SER A 219 -10.85 6.74 -18.68
N ILE A 220 -10.79 8.01 -18.26
CA ILE A 220 -9.81 8.52 -17.29
C ILE A 220 -10.40 8.39 -15.88
N ALA A 221 -9.65 7.75 -14.98
CA ALA A 221 -10.15 7.32 -13.65
C ALA A 221 -10.74 8.46 -12.81
N TRP A 222 -10.18 9.67 -12.90
CA TRP A 222 -10.68 10.84 -12.18
C TRP A 222 -12.12 11.22 -12.56
N LYS A 223 -12.60 10.90 -13.78
CA LYS A 223 -14.01 11.15 -14.15
C LYS A 223 -14.96 10.25 -13.37
N ALA A 224 -14.54 9.03 -13.07
CA ALA A 224 -15.27 8.09 -12.24
C ALA A 224 -15.21 8.44 -10.75
N ALA A 225 -14.31 9.35 -10.35
CA ALA A 225 -14.17 9.76 -8.96
C ALA A 225 -15.42 10.51 -8.49
N GLU A 226 -15.80 10.26 -7.25
CA GLU A 226 -16.72 11.10 -6.50
C GLU A 226 -16.05 12.43 -6.16
N PRO A 227 -16.80 13.55 -6.18
CA PRO A 227 -16.25 14.82 -5.78
C PRO A 227 -16.01 14.87 -4.27
N SER A 228 -14.96 15.58 -3.83
CA SER A 228 -14.63 15.77 -2.42
C SER A 228 -14.60 17.23 -2.04
N ASP A 229 -15.02 17.55 -0.81
CA ASP A 229 -14.98 18.92 -0.29
C ASP A 229 -13.54 19.41 -0.12
N GLU A 230 -12.61 18.50 0.19
CA GLU A 230 -11.19 18.81 0.24
C GLU A 230 -10.67 19.30 -1.13
N THR A 231 -11.06 18.63 -2.21
CA THR A 231 -10.69 19.05 -3.56
C THR A 231 -11.38 20.35 -3.98
N ARG A 232 -12.64 20.58 -3.56
CA ARG A 232 -13.32 21.86 -3.84
C ARG A 232 -12.58 23.02 -3.19
N ALA A 233 -12.27 22.90 -1.90
CA ALA A 233 -11.52 23.92 -1.17
C ALA A 233 -10.14 24.18 -1.79
N LEU A 234 -9.47 23.12 -2.26
CA LEU A 234 -8.22 23.25 -3.01
C LEU A 234 -8.41 24.02 -4.33
N GLN A 235 -9.42 23.66 -5.12
CA GLN A 235 -9.71 24.32 -6.40
C GLN A 235 -10.05 25.80 -6.20
N GLU A 236 -10.84 26.12 -5.17
CA GLU A 236 -11.15 27.50 -4.75
C GLU A 236 -9.87 28.25 -4.35
N SER A 237 -9.06 27.66 -3.47
CA SER A 237 -7.77 28.24 -3.04
C SER A 237 -6.82 28.53 -4.20
N LEU A 238 -6.74 27.63 -5.18
CA LEU A 238 -5.92 27.81 -6.37
C LEU A 238 -6.47 28.94 -7.26
N ASN A 239 -7.78 29.05 -7.41
CA ASN A 239 -8.42 30.13 -8.15
C ASN A 239 -8.19 31.49 -7.47
N ASP A 240 -8.33 31.56 -6.14
CA ASP A 240 -8.08 32.78 -5.35
C ASP A 240 -6.63 33.25 -5.48
N LEU A 241 -5.69 32.32 -5.65
CA LEU A 241 -4.27 32.58 -5.89
C LEU A 241 -3.92 32.78 -7.38
N GLY A 242 -4.93 32.88 -8.26
CA GLY A 242 -4.75 33.23 -9.66
C GLY A 242 -4.36 32.07 -10.58
N ALA A 243 -4.90 30.86 -10.35
CA ALA A 243 -4.74 29.75 -11.30
C ALA A 243 -5.23 30.14 -12.71
N GLU A 244 -4.40 29.85 -13.72
CA GLU A 244 -4.70 30.16 -15.13
C GLU A 244 -4.50 28.91 -16.01
N PRO A 245 -5.55 28.43 -16.71
CA PRO A 245 -6.92 28.93 -16.66
C PRO A 245 -7.58 28.69 -15.28
N ALA A 246 -8.60 29.50 -14.96
CA ALA A 246 -9.38 29.30 -13.75
C ALA A 246 -10.03 27.90 -13.75
N LEU A 247 -9.95 27.22 -12.61
CA LEU A 247 -10.47 25.88 -12.42
C LEU A 247 -11.99 25.90 -12.27
N VAL A 248 -12.64 24.87 -12.82
CA VAL A 248 -14.01 24.52 -12.43
C VAL A 248 -13.95 23.86 -11.05
N VAL A 249 -14.72 24.38 -10.09
CA VAL A 249 -14.81 23.82 -8.73
C VAL A 249 -15.79 22.64 -8.72
N ASP A 250 -15.36 21.50 -9.28
CA ASP A 250 -16.16 20.28 -9.38
C ASP A 250 -15.89 19.27 -8.25
N GLY A 251 -14.85 19.50 -7.45
CA GLY A 251 -14.40 18.61 -6.37
C GLY A 251 -13.69 17.35 -6.86
N LYS A 252 -13.35 17.23 -8.15
CA LYS A 252 -12.65 16.08 -8.71
C LYS A 252 -11.19 16.42 -9.01
N TYR A 253 -10.27 15.60 -8.49
CA TYR A 253 -8.84 15.82 -8.68
C TYR A 253 -8.41 15.33 -10.07
N GLY A 254 -8.79 16.09 -11.10
CA GLY A 254 -8.48 15.81 -12.50
C GLY A 254 -7.23 16.53 -13.01
N PRO A 255 -6.89 16.37 -14.31
CA PRO A 255 -5.71 16.94 -14.95
C PRO A 255 -5.59 18.46 -14.77
N ALA A 256 -6.70 19.20 -14.84
CA ALA A 256 -6.70 20.65 -14.62
C ALA A 256 -6.26 21.00 -13.19
N THR A 257 -6.79 20.30 -12.18
CA THR A 257 -6.36 20.47 -10.78
C THR A 257 -4.89 20.08 -10.60
N THR A 258 -4.45 18.97 -11.20
CA THR A 258 -3.03 18.56 -11.18
C THR A 258 -2.13 19.63 -11.80
N GLU A 259 -2.53 20.21 -12.93
CA GLU A 259 -1.76 21.26 -13.61
C GLU A 259 -1.70 22.55 -12.79
N ALA A 260 -2.82 22.99 -12.21
CA ALA A 260 -2.86 24.15 -11.33
C ALA A 260 -2.00 23.94 -10.06
N VAL A 261 -2.03 22.75 -9.47
CA VAL A 261 -1.15 22.40 -8.34
C VAL A 261 0.32 22.43 -8.75
N ASN A 262 0.67 21.87 -9.93
CA ASN A 262 2.03 21.97 -10.46
C ASN A 262 2.47 23.45 -10.64
N GLY A 263 1.59 24.29 -11.17
CA GLY A 263 1.83 25.72 -11.33
C GLY A 263 2.09 26.40 -9.99
N PHE A 264 1.22 26.18 -9.01
CA PHE A 264 1.37 26.71 -7.66
C PHE A 264 2.66 26.23 -7.00
N GLN A 265 2.97 24.92 -7.05
CA GLN A 265 4.19 24.34 -6.48
C GLN A 265 5.45 25.00 -7.04
N LYS A 266 5.49 25.25 -8.36
CA LYS A 266 6.60 25.99 -9.00
C LYS A 266 6.71 27.42 -8.47
N GLN A 267 5.60 28.15 -8.39
CA GLN A 267 5.58 29.53 -7.88
C GLN A 267 5.97 29.61 -6.40
N ALA A 268 5.65 28.59 -5.60
CA ALA A 268 5.99 28.49 -4.20
C ALA A 268 7.41 27.92 -3.94
N ALA A 269 8.14 27.56 -5.00
CA ALA A 269 9.47 26.94 -4.93
C ALA A 269 9.51 25.70 -4.03
N ILE A 270 8.45 24.89 -4.06
CA ILE A 270 8.34 23.60 -3.37
C ILE A 270 8.42 22.44 -4.38
N PRO A 271 8.65 21.19 -3.93
CA PRO A 271 8.68 20.04 -4.83
C PRO A 271 7.44 19.96 -5.72
N VAL A 272 7.67 19.78 -7.02
CA VAL A 272 6.61 19.74 -8.05
C VAL A 272 6.26 18.29 -8.30
N ASP A 273 5.11 17.85 -7.78
CA ASP A 273 4.58 16.49 -7.93
C ASP A 273 3.11 16.45 -8.37
N GLY A 274 2.50 17.63 -8.58
CA GLY A 274 1.11 17.77 -9.02
C GLY A 274 0.08 17.34 -7.97
N ASN A 275 0.53 17.02 -6.75
CA ASN A 275 -0.29 16.54 -5.66
C ASN A 275 -0.32 17.53 -4.50
N ALA A 276 -1.53 17.96 -4.11
CA ALA A 276 -1.75 18.71 -2.89
C ALA A 276 -1.57 17.81 -1.66
N GLY A 277 -0.32 17.73 -1.17
CA GLY A 277 0.01 17.10 0.10
C GLY A 277 0.37 18.13 1.16
N ILE A 278 0.75 17.67 2.36
CA ILE A 278 1.01 18.53 3.54
C ILE A 278 1.88 19.76 3.23
N VAL A 279 2.92 19.63 2.40
CA VAL A 279 3.81 20.75 2.01
C VAL A 279 3.07 21.78 1.14
N THR A 280 2.30 21.31 0.17
CA THR A 280 1.47 22.16 -0.70
C THR A 280 0.34 22.80 0.09
N ASP A 281 -0.35 22.05 0.93
CA ASP A 281 -1.45 22.56 1.78
C ASP A 281 -0.95 23.66 2.72
N ALA A 282 0.22 23.45 3.36
CA ALA A 282 0.84 24.45 4.21
C ALA A 282 1.22 25.73 3.43
N ALA A 283 1.76 25.58 2.22
CA ALA A 283 2.12 26.71 1.38
C ALA A 283 0.88 27.50 0.89
N LEU A 284 -0.20 26.80 0.52
CA LEU A 284 -1.48 27.42 0.14
C LEU A 284 -2.02 28.27 1.29
N ASN A 285 -2.12 27.68 2.49
CA ASN A 285 -2.61 28.38 3.68
C ASN A 285 -1.78 29.61 4.02
N LEU A 286 -0.45 29.53 3.89
CA LEU A 286 0.43 30.67 4.13
C LEU A 286 0.20 31.80 3.12
N ARG A 287 -0.06 31.47 1.85
CA ARG A 287 -0.30 32.48 0.80
C ARG A 287 -1.66 33.15 0.93
N LEU A 288 -2.71 32.39 1.29
CA LEU A 288 -4.06 32.93 1.48
C LEU A 288 -4.20 33.82 2.72
N ALA A 289 -3.27 33.70 3.68
CA ALA A 289 -3.25 34.51 4.89
C ALA A 289 -2.56 35.88 4.73
N ASN A 290 -1.93 36.15 3.57
CA ASN A 290 -1.23 37.40 3.26
C ASN A 290 -1.96 38.19 2.18
#